data_AF-A0A3D5D1U5-F1
#
_entry.id   AF-A0A3D5D1U5-F1
#
_cell.length_a   1.000
_cell.length_b   1.000
_cell.length_c   1.000
_cell.angle_alpha   90.00
_cell.angle_beta   90.00
_cell.angle_gamma   90.00
#
_symmetry.space_group_name_H-M   'P 1'
#
loop_
_entity.id
_entity.type
_entity.pdbx_description
1 polymer ?
#
loop_
_entity_poly.entity_id
_entity_poly.type
_entity_poly.pdbx_seq_one_letter_code
_entity_poly.pdbx_strand_id
1 'polypeptide(L)'
;MHISELLMSAVKSVAQQNKKHYALTMHDGQALQLKVADMFNVHLLQQDHPLACVHFQPLSSLNNIEMQPMYRVASLRTATGEDTQLSAELLECVFAVYRYYTNGSIRPWRNAVK
;
A
#
# COMPACT_ATOMS: atom_id res chain seq x y z
N MET A 1 -8.72 -17.28 -11.45
CA MET A 1 -8.87 -15.82 -11.26
C MET A 1 -7.49 -15.21 -11.38
N HIS A 2 -7.31 -14.23 -12.25
CA HIS A 2 -5.99 -13.64 -12.47
C HIS A 2 -5.68 -12.65 -11.35
N ILE A 3 -4.45 -12.66 -10.81
CA ILE A 3 -4.03 -11.75 -9.74
C ILE A 3 -4.33 -10.28 -10.13
N SER A 4 -4.16 -9.94 -11.40
CA SER A 4 -4.49 -8.63 -11.95
C SER A 4 -5.95 -8.19 -11.71
N GLU A 5 -6.92 -9.10 -11.82
CA GLU A 5 -8.34 -8.77 -11.58
C GLU A 5 -8.58 -8.38 -10.12
N LEU A 6 -7.94 -9.09 -9.20
CA LEU A 6 -8.07 -8.85 -7.78
C LEU A 6 -7.42 -7.52 -7.36
N LEU A 7 -6.26 -7.20 -7.93
CA LEU A 7 -5.56 -5.93 -7.69
C LEU A 7 -6.32 -4.72 -8.25
N MET A 8 -7.16 -4.93 -9.26
CA MET A 8 -8.02 -3.92 -9.87
C MET A 8 -9.39 -3.78 -9.19
N SER A 9 -9.70 -4.64 -8.20
CA SER A 9 -10.99 -4.62 -7.51
C SER A 9 -11.11 -3.42 -6.55
N ALA A 10 -12.35 -3.00 -6.33
CA ALA A 10 -12.72 -1.89 -5.46
C ALA A 10 -12.78 -2.33 -3.99
N VAL A 11 -12.39 -1.44 -3.06
CA VAL A 11 -12.37 -1.75 -1.63
C VAL A 11 -13.70 -1.34 -0.99
N LYS A 12 -14.44 -2.32 -0.47
CA LYS A 12 -15.73 -2.10 0.20
C LYS A 12 -15.55 -1.64 1.64
N SER A 13 -14.62 -2.26 2.38
CA SER A 13 -14.37 -1.90 3.79
C SER A 13 -12.96 -2.27 4.23
N VAL A 14 -12.49 -1.55 5.26
CA VAL A 14 -11.19 -1.76 5.90
C VAL A 14 -11.40 -1.92 7.40
N ALA A 15 -10.88 -3.00 7.97
CA ALA A 15 -10.88 -3.25 9.40
C ALA A 15 -9.44 -3.33 9.91
N GLN A 16 -9.08 -2.44 10.82
CA GLN A 16 -7.78 -2.47 11.48
C GLN A 16 -7.75 -3.61 12.52
N GLN A 17 -6.81 -4.55 12.38
CA GLN A 17 -6.58 -5.58 13.39
C GLN A 17 -5.52 -5.12 14.40
N ASN A 18 -4.45 -4.47 13.91
CA ASN A 18 -3.44 -3.81 14.74
C ASN A 18 -2.72 -2.71 13.93
N LYS A 19 -1.67 -2.09 14.49
CA LYS A 19 -0.91 -1.03 13.81
C LYS A 19 -0.30 -1.44 12.46
N LYS A 20 -0.03 -2.73 12.26
CA LYS A 20 0.63 -3.26 11.05
C LYS A 20 -0.28 -4.14 10.19
N HIS A 21 -1.44 -4.58 10.68
CA HIS A 21 -2.30 -5.54 9.98
C HIS A 21 -3.73 -5.03 9.84
N TYR A 22 -4.25 -5.11 8.63
CA TYR A 22 -5.57 -4.63 8.25
C TYR A 22 -6.23 -5.68 7.36
N ALA A 23 -7.50 -5.97 7.62
CA ALA A 23 -8.34 -6.79 6.76
C ALA A 23 -9.12 -5.89 5.80
N LEU A 24 -9.18 -6.29 4.53
CA LEU A 24 -9.94 -5.63 3.48
C LEU A 24 -11.06 -6.55 3.01
N THR A 25 -12.26 -5.99 2.87
CA THR A 25 -13.34 -6.64 2.14
C THR A 25 -13.47 -5.94 0.80
N MET A 26 -13.38 -6.70 -0.28
CA MET A 26 -13.52 -6.20 -1.65
C MET A 26 -15.00 -6.18 -2.06
N HIS A 27 -15.34 -5.39 -3.08
CA HIS A 27 -16.72 -5.29 -3.57
C HIS A 27 -17.26 -6.59 -4.18
N ASP A 28 -16.38 -7.41 -4.73
CA ASP A 28 -16.68 -8.75 -5.24
C ASP A 28 -16.82 -9.83 -4.14
N GLY A 29 -16.68 -9.44 -2.87
CA GLY A 29 -16.77 -10.34 -1.71
C GLY A 29 -15.46 -11.04 -1.34
N GLN A 30 -14.37 -10.83 -2.09
CA GLN A 30 -13.07 -11.35 -1.74
C GLN A 30 -12.51 -10.66 -0.48
N ALA A 31 -11.69 -11.40 0.26
CA ALA A 31 -10.98 -10.91 1.44
C ALA A 31 -9.49 -10.77 1.13
N LEU A 32 -8.95 -9.56 1.33
CA LEU A 32 -7.53 -9.28 1.26
C LEU A 32 -7.02 -8.79 2.60
N GLN A 33 -5.71 -8.73 2.74
CA GLN A 33 -5.02 -8.22 3.91
C GLN A 33 -3.97 -7.21 3.46
N LEU A 34 -3.84 -6.11 4.21
CA LEU A 34 -2.68 -5.24 4.15
C LEU A 34 -1.81 -5.49 5.37
N LYS A 35 -0.51 -5.67 5.13
CA LYS A 35 0.49 -5.82 6.16
C LYS A 35 1.64 -4.86 5.93
N VAL A 36 1.90 -4.00 6.90
CA VAL A 36 3.16 -3.26 6.96
C VAL A 36 4.25 -4.26 7.36
N ALA A 37 5.01 -4.74 6.37
CA ALA A 37 6.02 -5.77 6.57
C ALA A 37 7.26 -5.21 7.28
N ASP A 38 7.70 -4.03 6.85
CA ASP A 38 8.79 -3.28 7.45
C ASP A 38 8.56 -1.76 7.29
N MET A 39 9.59 -0.95 7.52
CA MET A 39 9.49 0.50 7.46
C MET A 39 9.11 1.02 6.06
N PHE A 40 9.42 0.30 4.99
CA PHE A 40 9.30 0.76 3.61
C PHE A 40 8.41 -0.13 2.75
N ASN A 41 7.94 -1.27 3.26
CA ASN A 41 7.17 -2.23 2.49
C ASN A 41 5.78 -2.46 3.09
N VAL A 42 4.76 -2.32 2.24
CA VAL A 42 3.40 -2.75 2.54
C VAL A 42 3.04 -3.89 1.60
N HIS A 43 2.74 -5.04 2.18
CA HIS A 43 2.31 -6.23 1.45
C HIS A 43 0.80 -6.27 1.36
N LEU A 44 0.31 -6.64 0.18
CA LEU A 44 -1.06 -7.09 -0.03
C LEU A 44 -1.04 -8.61 -0.04
N LEU A 45 -1.88 -9.23 0.79
CA LEU A 45 -1.97 -10.69 0.91
C LEU A 45 -3.40 -11.17 0.69
N GLN A 46 -3.53 -12.42 0.27
CA GLN A 46 -4.79 -13.17 0.28
C GLN A 46 -4.53 -14.47 1.03
N GLN A 47 -5.28 -14.70 2.11
CA GLN A 47 -5.09 -15.88 2.98
C GLN A 47 -3.62 -16.06 3.40
N ASP A 48 -2.98 -14.97 3.85
CA ASP A 48 -1.56 -14.91 4.24
C ASP A 48 -0.53 -15.17 3.10
N HIS A 49 -0.98 -15.41 1.87
CA HIS A 49 -0.10 -15.49 0.70
C HIS A 49 0.14 -14.11 0.09
N PRO A 50 1.41 -13.69 -0.11
CA PRO A 50 1.72 -12.39 -0.71
C PRO A 50 1.26 -12.36 -2.17
N LEU A 51 0.58 -11.27 -2.54
CA LEU A 51 0.14 -11.02 -3.91
C LEU A 51 0.95 -9.91 -4.56
N ALA A 52 1.14 -8.82 -3.82
CA ALA A 52 1.88 -7.65 -4.27
C ALA A 52 2.55 -6.93 -3.10
N CYS A 53 3.57 -6.14 -3.41
CA CYS A 53 4.28 -5.29 -2.48
C CYS A 53 4.35 -3.86 -3.03
N VAL A 54 3.97 -2.89 -2.20
CA VAL A 54 4.18 -1.47 -2.43
C VAL A 54 5.42 -1.05 -1.65
N HIS A 55 6.47 -0.66 -2.37
CA HIS A 55 7.71 -0.20 -1.81
C HIS A 55 7.74 1.33 -1.77
N PHE A 56 8.11 1.88 -0.61
CA PHE A 56 8.20 3.31 -0.36
C PHE A 56 9.66 3.74 -0.20
N GLN A 57 9.98 4.90 -0.76
CA GLN A 57 11.28 5.54 -0.57
C GLN A 57 11.11 6.83 0.23
N PRO A 58 11.93 7.06 1.28
CA PRO A 58 11.95 8.32 1.99
C PRO A 58 12.50 9.45 1.10
N LEU A 59 11.89 10.62 1.18
CA LEU A 59 12.28 11.86 0.51
C LEU A 59 12.84 12.90 1.47
N SER A 60 12.69 12.69 2.77
CA SER A 60 13.23 13.53 3.83
C SER A 60 14.15 12.73 4.74
N SER A 61 14.96 13.43 5.54
CA SER A 61 15.67 12.79 6.64
C SER A 61 14.65 12.23 7.64
N LEU A 62 14.83 10.96 8.01
CA LEU A 62 14.01 10.28 9.01
C LEU A 62 14.43 10.62 10.45
N ASN A 63 15.61 11.25 10.60
CA ASN A 63 16.15 11.67 11.90
C ASN A 63 15.78 13.12 12.27
N ASN A 64 15.13 13.85 11.36
CA ASN A 64 14.71 15.21 11.64
C ASN A 64 13.34 15.19 12.33
N ILE A 65 13.32 15.43 13.63
CA ILE A 65 12.10 15.44 14.45
C ILE A 65 11.19 16.64 14.18
N GLU A 66 11.72 17.71 13.59
CA GLU A 66 10.96 18.92 13.25
C GLU A 66 10.18 18.77 11.95
N MET A 67 10.55 17.78 11.12
CA MET A 67 9.95 17.55 9.81
C MET A 67 9.17 16.25 9.81
N GLN A 68 7.90 16.33 9.41
CA GLN A 68 7.12 15.13 9.15
C GLN A 68 7.79 14.30 8.03
N PRO A 69 8.02 12.98 8.23
CA PRO A 69 8.62 12.14 7.20
C PRO A 69 7.83 12.20 5.88
N MET A 70 8.54 12.42 4.79
CA MET A 70 7.96 12.42 3.45
C MET A 70 8.40 11.17 2.70
N TYR A 71 7.47 10.54 2.00
CA TYR A 71 7.72 9.34 1.21
C TYR A 71 7.15 9.47 -0.21
N ARG A 72 7.62 8.62 -1.12
CA ARG A 72 6.99 8.34 -2.42
C ARG A 72 6.87 6.84 -2.63
N VAL A 73 5.96 6.43 -3.49
CA VAL A 73 5.99 5.07 -4.05
C VAL A 73 7.21 4.97 -4.97
N ALA A 74 8.07 3.99 -4.71
CA ALA A 74 9.25 3.70 -5.51
C ALA A 74 8.98 2.58 -6.51
N SER A 75 8.24 1.55 -6.11
CA SER A 75 7.82 0.47 -6.99
C SER A 75 6.58 -0.22 -6.46
N LEU A 76 5.86 -0.87 -7.38
CA LEU A 76 4.73 -1.73 -7.06
C LEU A 76 4.89 -3.02 -7.85
N ARG A 77 5.10 -4.13 -7.13
CA ARG A 77 5.46 -5.42 -7.75
C ARG A 77 4.59 -6.54 -7.24
N THR A 78 4.31 -7.52 -8.09
CA THR A 78 3.70 -8.79 -7.69
C THR A 78 4.67 -9.59 -6.81
N ALA A 79 4.18 -10.65 -6.17
CA ALA A 79 5.03 -11.61 -5.46
C ALA A 79 6.06 -12.32 -6.37
N THR A 80 5.81 -12.37 -7.68
CA THR A 80 6.76 -12.87 -8.70
C THR A 80 7.81 -11.84 -9.12
N GLY A 81 7.69 -10.59 -8.66
CA GLY A 81 8.64 -9.51 -8.93
C GLY A 81 8.32 -8.67 -10.17
N GLU A 82 7.21 -8.93 -10.83
CA GLU A 82 6.75 -8.20 -12.02
C GLU A 82 6.11 -6.87 -11.62
N ASP A 83 6.31 -5.82 -12.42
CA ASP A 83 5.63 -4.56 -12.19
C ASP A 83 4.11 -4.74 -12.35
N THR A 84 3.35 -4.12 -11.46
CA THR A 84 1.89 -4.22 -11.49
C THR A 84 1.25 -2.90 -11.06
N GLN A 85 -0.08 -2.84 -11.09
CA GLN A 85 -0.87 -1.70 -10.71
C GLN A 85 -1.93 -2.12 -9.70
N LEU A 86 -2.40 -1.18 -8.90
CA LEU A 86 -3.56 -1.34 -8.02
C LEU A 86 -4.67 -0.43 -8.52
N SER A 87 -5.93 -0.79 -8.23
CA SER A 87 -7.03 0.15 -8.36
C SER A 87 -6.75 1.41 -7.54
N ALA A 88 -7.29 2.55 -7.97
CA ALA A 88 -7.07 3.82 -7.27
C ALA A 88 -7.51 3.72 -5.79
N GLU A 89 -8.63 3.05 -5.52
CA GLU A 89 -9.14 2.85 -4.16
C GLU A 89 -8.23 1.98 -3.30
N LEU A 90 -7.71 0.88 -3.85
CA LEU A 90 -6.80 0.00 -3.13
C LEU A 90 -5.46 0.70 -2.86
N LEU A 91 -4.98 1.49 -3.83
CA LEU A 91 -3.78 2.31 -3.65
C LEU A 91 -3.97 3.38 -2.56
N GLU A 92 -5.11 4.07 -2.53
CA GLU A 92 -5.42 5.04 -1.48
C GLU A 92 -5.54 4.37 -0.10
N CYS A 93 -6.08 3.14 -0.03
CA CYS A 93 -6.07 2.36 1.21
C CYS A 93 -4.65 2.05 1.69
N VAL A 94 -3.75 1.63 0.78
CA VAL A 94 -2.34 1.43 1.10
C VAL A 94 -1.71 2.73 1.62
N PHE A 95 -2.01 3.87 0.99
CA PHE A 95 -1.49 5.18 1.41
C PHE A 95 -2.00 5.58 2.79
N ALA A 96 -3.29 5.39 3.07
CA ALA A 96 -3.86 5.67 4.38
C ALA A 96 -3.19 4.84 5.48
N VAL A 97 -3.02 3.54 5.26
CA VAL A 97 -2.32 2.63 6.18
C VAL A 97 -0.88 3.07 6.42
N TYR A 98 -0.14 3.38 5.36
CA TYR A 98 1.27 3.73 5.47
C TYR A 98 1.50 5.10 6.13
N ARG A 99 0.66 6.10 5.81
CA ARG A 99 0.67 7.42 6.50
C ARG A 99 0.41 7.25 7.99
N TYR A 100 -0.60 6.45 8.37
CA TYR A 100 -0.91 6.17 9.76
C TYR A 100 0.25 5.44 10.47
N TYR A 101 0.86 4.45 9.83
CA TYR A 101 1.98 3.70 10.40
C TYR A 101 3.21 4.57 10.68
N THR A 102 3.57 5.41 9.72
CA THR A 102 4.80 6.24 9.73
C THR A 102 4.61 7.61 10.37
N ASN A 103 3.37 8.02 10.64
CA ASN A 103 3.02 9.43 10.89
C ASN A 103 3.57 10.37 9.80
N GLY A 104 3.66 9.88 8.57
CA GLY A 104 4.28 10.56 7.44
C GLY A 104 3.28 11.10 6.42
N SER A 105 3.81 11.80 5.43
CA SER A 105 3.07 12.17 4.22
C SER A 105 3.62 11.42 3.00
N ILE A 106 2.73 11.12 2.04
CA ILE A 106 3.10 10.46 0.79
C ILE A 106 2.89 11.50 -0.32
N ARG A 107 3.96 11.85 -1.02
CA ARG A 107 3.90 12.74 -2.17
C ARG A 107 3.44 11.95 -3.39
N PRO A 108 2.48 12.48 -4.16
CA PRO A 108 2.15 11.89 -5.45
C PRO A 108 3.42 11.86 -6.31
N TRP A 109 3.65 10.72 -6.97
CA TRP A 109 4.60 10.69 -8.09
C TRP A 109 4.16 11.79 -9.05
N ARG A 110 5.11 12.62 -9.54
CA ARG A 110 4.83 13.76 -10.42
C ARG A 110 3.67 13.41 -11.35
N ASN A 111 2.51 14.05 -11.15
CA ASN A 111 1.64 14.32 -12.28
C ASN A 111 2.57 14.96 -13.30
N ALA A 112 2.74 14.34 -14.47
CA ALA A 112 3.41 14.99 -15.57
C ALA A 112 2.84 16.41 -15.61
N VAL A 113 3.70 17.41 -15.43
CA VAL A 113 3.32 18.81 -15.61
C VAL A 113 2.73 18.85 -17.01
N LYS A 114 1.41 19.04 -17.10
CA LYS A 114 0.73 19.19 -18.38
C LYS A 114 1.26 20.43 -19.07
#